data_AF-A0AAD7VH39-F1
#
_entry.id   AF-A0AAD7VH39-F1
#
_cell.length_a   1.000
_cell.length_b   1.000
_cell.length_c   1.000
_cell.angle_alpha   90.00
_cell.angle_beta   90.00
_cell.angle_gamma   90.00
#
_symmetry.space_group_name_H-M   'P 1'
#
loop_
_entity.id
_entity.type
_entity.pdbx_description
1 polymer ?
#
loop_
_entity_poly.entity_id
_entity_poly.type
_entity_poly.pdbx_seq_one_letter_code
_entity_poly.pdbx_strand_id
1 'polypeptide(L)'
;MVSVPASASATNGSSKESCSRCRQGFFCSDHGSQAKPANLIKDDFAESKTSVQTTAPAKKIVDINQPQTCRNQGCGQTFKEKDNHETACSYHPGPAVFHDRMRGWKCCDTHVKEFDEFMTIPPCTKGWHNADPSS
;
A
#
# COMPACT_ATOMS: atom_id res chain seq x y z
N MET A 1 54.30 6.86 -56.96
CA MET A 1 55.06 6.97 -55.69
C MET A 1 54.08 6.85 -54.53
N VAL A 2 54.47 6.05 -53.54
CA VAL A 2 53.67 5.46 -52.46
C VAL A 2 53.28 6.48 -51.38
N SER A 3 52.08 6.38 -50.78
CA SER A 3 51.82 6.28 -49.31
C SER A 3 50.35 6.55 -48.91
N VAL A 4 49.75 5.59 -48.19
CA VAL A 4 48.65 5.72 -47.19
C VAL A 4 49.29 5.70 -45.77
N PRO A 5 48.62 5.88 -44.59
CA PRO A 5 47.17 5.86 -44.25
C PRO A 5 46.68 6.88 -43.17
N ALA A 6 45.37 6.89 -42.84
CA ALA A 6 44.80 6.76 -41.47
C ALA A 6 43.39 7.38 -41.26
N SER A 7 42.43 6.48 -41.05
CA SER A 7 41.26 6.45 -40.15
C SER A 7 40.65 7.72 -39.51
N ALA A 8 39.30 7.84 -39.61
CA ALA A 8 38.40 7.74 -38.44
C ALA A 8 36.91 7.63 -38.86
N SER A 9 36.41 6.39 -38.75
CA SER A 9 35.07 5.95 -38.33
C SER A 9 33.84 6.83 -38.58
N ALA A 10 33.15 6.55 -39.68
CA ALA A 10 31.68 6.50 -39.69
C ALA A 10 31.27 5.04 -39.42
N THR A 11 30.59 4.76 -38.31
CA THR A 11 29.65 3.63 -38.20
C THR A 11 28.73 3.81 -36.98
N ASN A 12 27.43 3.93 -37.30
CA ASN A 12 26.27 3.44 -36.56
C ASN A 12 25.84 4.06 -35.22
N GLY A 13 25.41 5.31 -35.25
CA GLY A 13 24.40 5.84 -34.31
C GLY A 13 22.96 5.50 -34.74
N SER A 14 22.65 4.25 -35.08
CA SER A 14 21.38 3.89 -35.73
C SER A 14 20.32 3.21 -34.84
N SER A 15 20.65 2.78 -33.62
CA SER A 15 19.69 1.99 -32.81
C SER A 15 19.02 2.74 -31.65
N LYS A 16 19.54 3.90 -31.21
CA LYS A 16 18.95 4.68 -30.09
C LYS A 16 17.94 5.74 -30.57
N GLU A 17 18.18 6.36 -31.72
CA GLU A 17 17.29 7.38 -32.33
C GLU A 17 16.02 6.78 -32.97
N SER A 18 16.10 5.52 -33.41
CA SER A 18 15.00 4.78 -34.06
C SER A 18 14.08 4.10 -33.05
N CYS A 19 14.49 4.00 -31.78
CA CYS A 19 13.63 3.49 -30.72
C CYS A 19 12.68 4.60 -30.24
N SER A 20 11.37 4.44 -30.51
CA SER A 20 10.33 5.40 -30.10
C SER A 20 10.19 5.57 -28.59
N ARG A 21 10.85 4.76 -27.76
CA ARG A 21 10.91 4.99 -26.30
C ARG A 21 12.17 5.75 -25.88
N CYS A 22 13.31 5.50 -26.51
CA CYS A 22 14.55 6.19 -26.19
C CYS A 22 14.60 7.63 -26.70
N ARG A 23 13.99 7.92 -27.86
CA ARG A 23 13.91 9.30 -28.38
C ARG A 23 13.12 10.24 -27.48
N GLN A 24 12.15 9.69 -26.74
CA GLN A 24 11.34 10.41 -25.75
C GLN A 24 12.03 10.52 -24.38
N GLY A 25 13.30 10.08 -24.27
CA GLY A 25 14.05 10.13 -23.02
C GLY A 25 13.66 9.06 -22.00
N PHE A 26 12.87 8.06 -22.39
CA PHE A 26 12.49 6.94 -21.54
C PHE A 26 13.43 5.74 -21.70
N PHE A 27 13.72 5.08 -20.59
CA PHE A 27 14.60 3.92 -20.54
C PHE A 27 13.92 2.69 -21.18
N CYS A 28 14.63 2.01 -22.07
CA CYS A 28 14.20 0.82 -22.79
C CYS A 28 15.07 -0.37 -22.36
N SER A 29 14.48 -1.56 -22.22
CA SER A 29 15.17 -2.79 -21.81
C SER A 29 16.29 -3.24 -22.77
N ASP A 30 16.32 -2.74 -24.00
CA ASP A 30 17.30 -3.14 -25.02
C ASP A 30 18.52 -2.21 -25.13
N HIS A 31 18.43 -0.96 -24.63
CA HIS A 31 19.46 0.07 -24.85
C HIS A 31 20.01 0.69 -23.55
N GLY A 32 19.98 -0.08 -22.47
CA GLY A 32 20.36 0.38 -21.14
C GLY A 32 21.85 0.65 -20.98
N SER A 33 22.33 1.82 -21.40
CA SER A 33 23.70 2.26 -21.15
C SER A 33 23.81 2.98 -19.81
N GLN A 34 24.49 2.33 -18.87
CA GLN A 34 25.01 2.87 -17.61
C GLN A 34 25.94 4.07 -17.84
N ALA A 35 25.72 5.18 -17.12
CA ALA A 35 26.79 6.03 -16.57
C ALA A 35 26.24 7.09 -15.58
N LYS A 36 26.70 6.98 -14.32
CA LYS A 36 26.98 7.99 -13.26
C LYS A 36 25.98 9.14 -12.99
N PRO A 37 25.72 9.44 -11.71
CA PRO A 37 26.24 10.74 -11.23
C PRO A 37 26.82 10.73 -9.81
N ALA A 38 27.75 11.65 -9.59
CA ALA A 38 28.28 12.04 -8.29
C ALA A 38 27.42 13.18 -7.68
N ASN A 39 27.08 12.99 -6.40
CA ASN A 39 26.81 13.92 -5.27
C ASN A 39 26.54 15.42 -5.55
N LEU A 40 25.51 16.01 -4.90
CA LEU A 40 25.64 16.92 -3.73
C LEU A 40 24.26 17.39 -3.16
N ILE A 41 23.97 17.00 -1.89
CA ILE A 41 23.58 17.83 -0.69
C ILE A 41 22.25 18.64 -0.74
N LYS A 42 21.32 18.75 0.23
CA LYS A 42 21.01 18.41 1.67
C LYS A 42 19.46 18.61 1.79
N ASP A 43 18.67 18.00 2.67
CA ASP A 43 18.56 18.18 4.14
C ASP A 43 17.45 17.20 4.60
N ASP A 44 17.77 16.20 5.43
CA ASP A 44 17.49 16.12 6.87
C ASP A 44 16.19 15.35 7.20
N PHE A 45 16.21 14.66 8.34
CA PHE A 45 15.75 13.31 8.55
C PHE A 45 14.88 13.30 9.82
N ALA A 46 13.62 12.87 9.72
CA ALA A 46 12.85 12.46 10.90
C ALA A 46 11.98 11.24 10.57
N GLU A 47 12.66 10.09 10.59
CA GLU A 47 12.22 8.78 11.07
C GLU A 47 10.88 8.23 10.55
N SER A 48 10.96 7.35 9.56
CA SER A 48 10.00 6.26 9.36
C SER A 48 10.71 5.06 8.74
N LYS A 49 11.37 4.30 9.61
CA LYS A 49 11.73 2.91 9.34
C LYS A 49 10.45 2.07 9.38
N THR A 50 9.86 1.84 8.22
CA THR A 50 9.15 0.58 7.97
C THR A 50 9.28 0.23 6.50
N SER A 51 10.10 -0.78 6.31
CA SER A 51 10.28 -1.56 5.11
C SER A 51 8.93 -1.92 4.51
N VAL A 52 8.69 -1.47 3.28
CA VAL A 52 7.63 -1.98 2.42
C VAL A 52 8.01 -3.41 2.04
N GLN A 53 7.57 -4.37 2.84
CA GLN A 53 7.61 -5.77 2.47
C GLN A 53 6.31 -6.12 1.77
N THR A 54 6.31 -5.96 0.44
CA THR A 54 5.35 -6.61 -0.44
C THR A 54 5.45 -8.12 -0.20
N THR A 55 4.43 -8.71 0.45
CA THR A 55 4.23 -10.16 0.42
C THR A 55 2.82 -10.47 -0.07
N ALA A 56 2.78 -11.26 -1.14
CA ALA A 56 1.61 -11.88 -1.72
C ALA A 56 0.87 -12.76 -0.68
N PRO A 57 -0.43 -13.03 -0.85
CA PRO A 57 -1.27 -13.60 0.20
C PRO A 57 -0.97 -15.10 0.35
N ALA A 58 -0.26 -15.43 1.44
CA ALA A 58 -0.13 -16.81 1.87
C ALA A 58 -1.49 -17.27 2.42
N LYS A 59 -2.13 -18.22 1.71
CA LYS A 59 -3.32 -18.93 2.15
C LYS A 59 -3.02 -19.56 3.52
N LYS A 60 -3.50 -18.96 4.61
CA LYS A 60 -3.38 -19.53 5.95
C LYS A 60 -4.44 -20.60 6.08
N ILE A 61 -4.00 -21.84 6.31
CA ILE A 61 -4.81 -22.90 6.91
C ILE A 61 -5.32 -22.32 8.24
N VAL A 62 -6.61 -21.98 8.31
CA VAL A 62 -7.20 -21.38 9.51
C VAL A 62 -7.34 -22.49 10.54
N ASP A 63 -6.42 -22.55 11.51
CA ASP A 63 -6.58 -23.39 12.68
C ASP A 63 -7.77 -22.87 13.50
N ILE A 64 -8.85 -23.65 13.55
CA ILE A 64 -10.13 -23.25 14.15
C ILE A 64 -10.02 -22.95 15.66
N ASN A 65 -8.92 -23.36 16.29
CA ASN A 65 -8.64 -23.17 17.71
C ASN A 65 -7.75 -21.97 18.01
N GLN A 66 -7.09 -21.40 16.99
CA GLN A 66 -6.14 -20.34 17.18
C GLN A 66 -6.85 -19.00 17.47
N PRO A 67 -6.49 -18.31 18.57
CA PRO A 67 -7.02 -16.98 18.83
C PRO A 67 -6.55 -15.98 17.78
N GLN A 68 -7.49 -15.27 17.16
CA GLN A 68 -7.28 -14.18 16.22
C GLN A 68 -7.88 -12.90 16.77
N THR A 69 -7.35 -11.74 16.40
CA THR A 69 -7.91 -10.45 16.82
C THR A 69 -8.84 -9.92 15.74
N CYS A 70 -10.08 -9.60 16.13
CA CYS A 70 -11.06 -8.99 15.26
C CYS A 70 -10.63 -7.55 14.91
N ARG A 71 -10.63 -7.24 13.62
CA ARG A 71 -10.31 -5.94 13.05
C ARG A 71 -11.53 -5.17 12.57
N ASN A 72 -12.74 -5.71 12.74
CA ASN A 72 -13.96 -4.97 12.50
C ASN A 72 -14.01 -3.73 13.39
N GLN A 73 -14.48 -2.62 12.82
CA GLN A 73 -14.54 -1.32 13.49
C GLN A 73 -15.45 -1.36 14.73
N GLY A 74 -14.91 -1.03 15.90
CA GLY A 74 -15.62 -1.06 17.17
C GLY A 74 -15.65 -2.44 17.87
N CYS A 75 -15.03 -3.48 17.31
CA CYS A 75 -14.91 -4.78 18.00
C CYS A 75 -13.56 -4.93 18.72
N GLY A 76 -12.45 -5.10 18.01
CA GLY A 76 -11.11 -5.24 18.61
C GLY A 76 -10.89 -6.48 19.50
N GLN A 77 -11.88 -7.38 19.61
CA GLN A 77 -11.82 -8.52 20.51
C GLN A 77 -11.05 -9.70 19.92
N THR A 78 -10.41 -10.49 20.78
CA THR A 78 -9.82 -11.77 20.37
C THR A 78 -10.88 -12.85 20.31
N PHE A 79 -11.00 -13.52 19.17
CA PHE A 79 -11.97 -14.58 18.92
C PHE A 79 -11.27 -15.84 18.39
N LYS A 80 -11.97 -16.98 18.44
CA LYS A 80 -11.54 -18.22 17.79
C LYS A 80 -12.54 -18.51 16.69
N GLU A 81 -12.08 -19.03 15.56
CA GLU A 81 -12.96 -19.34 14.43
C GLU A 81 -14.04 -20.38 14.81
N LYS A 82 -13.77 -21.28 15.78
CA LYS A 82 -14.77 -22.22 16.31
C LYS A 82 -16.00 -21.55 16.94
N ASP A 83 -15.79 -20.37 17.53
CA ASP A 83 -16.80 -19.62 18.29
C ASP A 83 -17.39 -18.49 17.41
N ASN A 84 -16.87 -18.32 16.19
CA ASN A 84 -17.31 -17.30 15.25
C ASN A 84 -18.64 -17.71 14.62
N HIS A 85 -19.61 -16.81 14.68
CA HIS A 85 -20.97 -17.01 14.16
C HIS A 85 -21.57 -15.65 13.78
N GLU A 86 -22.74 -15.66 13.13
CA GLU A 86 -23.39 -14.46 12.58
C GLU A 86 -23.75 -13.36 13.60
N THR A 87 -23.70 -13.65 14.91
CA THR A 87 -23.93 -12.66 15.96
C THR A 87 -22.77 -12.50 16.94
N ALA A 88 -21.61 -13.10 16.64
CA ALA A 88 -20.46 -13.13 17.55
C ALA A 88 -19.82 -11.73 17.68
N CYS A 89 -19.71 -11.02 16.56
CA CYS A 89 -19.06 -9.72 16.48
C CYS A 89 -20.11 -8.62 16.43
N SER A 90 -19.99 -7.61 17.31
CA SER A 90 -20.71 -6.34 17.16
C SER A 90 -19.76 -5.28 16.61
N TYR A 91 -20.10 -4.67 15.48
CA TYR A 91 -19.22 -3.71 14.80
C TYR A 91 -19.99 -2.69 13.94
N HIS A 92 -19.25 -1.73 13.39
CA HIS A 92 -19.71 -0.77 12.38
C HIS A 92 -19.29 -1.22 10.98
N PRO A 93 -20.21 -1.61 10.08
CA PRO A 93 -19.86 -2.05 8.72
C PRO A 93 -19.56 -0.88 7.77
N GLY A 94 -19.89 0.36 8.17
CA GLY A 94 -19.68 1.54 7.35
C GLY A 94 -18.38 2.27 7.71
N PRO A 95 -17.82 3.06 6.79
CA PRO A 95 -16.67 3.91 7.11
C PRO A 95 -17.03 4.97 8.15
N ALA A 96 -16.01 5.43 8.90
CA ALA A 96 -16.13 6.61 9.74
C ALA A 96 -16.32 7.87 8.87
N VAL A 97 -17.23 8.74 9.27
CA VAL A 97 -17.61 9.97 8.57
C VAL A 97 -17.25 11.17 9.44
N PHE A 98 -16.49 12.10 8.87
CA PHE A 98 -16.04 13.31 9.56
C PHE A 98 -16.54 14.53 8.76
N HIS A 99 -17.64 15.15 9.19
CA HIS A 99 -18.22 16.34 8.56
C HIS A 99 -18.63 17.38 9.60
N ASP A 100 -18.44 18.66 9.28
CA ASP A 100 -18.88 19.80 10.10
C ASP A 100 -18.46 19.77 11.58
N ARG A 101 -17.22 19.33 11.85
CA ARG A 101 -16.70 19.09 13.23
C ARG A 101 -17.47 18.01 14.00
N MET A 102 -18.28 17.21 13.33
CA MET A 102 -18.91 16.00 13.86
C MET A 102 -18.18 14.76 13.35
N ARG A 103 -18.17 13.72 14.17
CA ARG A 103 -17.59 12.40 13.90
C ARG A 103 -18.69 11.37 14.04
N GLY A 104 -18.78 10.42 13.13
CA GLY A 104 -19.83 9.42 13.14
C GLY A 104 -19.49 8.24 12.25
N TRP A 105 -20.44 7.33 12.08
CA TRP A 105 -20.29 6.16 11.23
C TRP A 105 -21.32 6.19 10.11
N LYS A 106 -20.95 5.80 8.89
CA LYS A 106 -21.92 5.79 7.77
C LYS A 106 -23.05 4.76 7.96
N CYS A 107 -22.77 3.69 8.72
CA CYS A 107 -23.72 2.61 8.96
C CYS A 107 -24.79 2.92 10.01
N CYS A 108 -24.59 3.96 10.81
CA CYS A 108 -25.57 4.45 11.76
C CYS A 108 -25.36 5.96 11.86
N ASP A 109 -26.36 6.77 11.48
CA ASP A 109 -26.32 8.25 11.47
C ASP A 109 -26.15 8.90 12.87
N THR A 110 -25.45 8.23 13.78
CA THR A 110 -24.93 8.72 15.05
C THR A 110 -23.72 9.62 14.78
N HIS A 111 -23.86 10.89 15.11
CA HIS A 111 -22.83 11.90 14.94
C HIS A 111 -22.60 12.63 16.26
N VAL A 112 -21.34 12.73 16.66
CA VAL A 112 -20.92 13.30 17.94
C VAL A 112 -19.91 14.43 17.70
N LYS A 113 -19.89 15.43 18.58
CA LYS A 113 -18.93 16.54 18.47
C LYS A 113 -17.57 16.17 19.07
N GLU A 114 -17.59 15.50 20.20
CA GLU A 114 -16.40 15.15 20.95
C GLU A 114 -15.78 13.84 20.46
N PHE A 115 -14.45 13.75 20.53
CA PHE A 115 -13.72 12.56 20.09
C PHE A 115 -13.91 11.36 21.03
N ASP A 116 -13.96 11.62 22.34
CA ASP A 116 -14.15 10.56 23.33
C ASP A 116 -15.52 9.88 23.18
N GLU A 117 -16.55 10.69 22.90
CA GLU A 117 -17.88 10.19 22.59
C GLU A 117 -17.89 9.34 21.31
N PHE A 118 -17.05 9.66 20.32
CA PHE A 118 -16.94 8.88 19.08
C PHE A 118 -16.36 7.48 19.33
N MET A 119 -15.36 7.38 20.21
CA MET A 119 -14.73 6.11 20.58
C MET A 119 -15.66 5.22 21.41
N THR A 120 -16.68 5.80 22.04
CA THR A 120 -17.68 5.08 22.86
C THR A 120 -19.00 4.83 22.12
N ILE A 121 -19.14 5.24 20.85
CA ILE A 121 -20.33 4.94 20.05
C ILE A 121 -20.54 3.42 20.02
N PRO A 122 -21.73 2.93 20.41
CA PRO A 122 -22.01 1.50 20.41
C PRO A 122 -22.09 0.97 18.97
N PRO A 123 -21.56 -0.24 18.71
CA PRO A 123 -21.67 -0.88 17.41
C PRO A 123 -23.13 -1.09 17.00
N CYS A 124 -23.43 -0.83 15.72
CA CYS A 124 -24.81 -0.88 15.23
C CYS A 124 -25.20 -2.19 14.53
N THR A 125 -24.23 -3.05 14.20
CA THR A 125 -24.47 -4.29 13.45
C THR A 125 -23.83 -5.47 14.16
N LYS A 126 -24.46 -6.65 14.02
CA LYS A 126 -23.90 -7.93 14.44
C LYS A 126 -23.56 -8.77 13.22
N GLY A 127 -22.46 -9.51 13.30
CA GLY A 127 -21.97 -10.33 12.21
C GLY A 127 -20.83 -11.23 12.65
N TRP A 128 -20.06 -11.69 11.66
CA TRP A 128 -18.89 -12.53 11.85
C TRP A 128 -17.69 -11.66 12.24
N HIS A 129 -16.83 -12.18 13.11
CA HIS A 129 -15.53 -11.58 13.35
C HIS A 129 -14.66 -11.70 12.10
N ASN A 130 -13.86 -10.66 11.85
CA ASN A 130 -12.92 -10.63 10.75
C ASN A 130 -11.52 -10.32 11.29
N ALA A 131 -10.55 -11.21 11.05
CA ALA A 131 -9.16 -11.01 11.47
C ALA A 131 -8.27 -10.40 10.38
N ASP A 132 -8.82 -10.23 9.18
CA ASP A 132 -8.07 -9.78 8.02
C ASP A 132 -7.67 -8.31 8.15
N PRO A 133 -6.39 -7.97 7.95
CA PRO A 133 -5.90 -6.59 8.03
C PRO A 133 -6.32 -5.71 6.84
N SER A 134 -6.98 -6.26 5.82
CA SER A 134 -7.41 -5.54 4.61
C SER A 134 -8.92 -5.39 4.47
N SER A 135 -9.72 -5.80 5.48
CA SER A 135 -11.18 -5.58 5.54
C SER A 135 -11.58 -4.24 6.15
#